data_AF-A0A2N3KUZ4-F1
#
_entry.id   AF-A0A2N3KUZ4-F1
#
_cell.length_a   1.000
_cell.length_b   1.000
_cell.length_c   1.000
_cell.angle_alpha   90.00
_cell.angle_beta   90.00
_cell.angle_gamma   90.00
#
_symmetry.space_group_name_H-M   'P 1'
#
loop_
_entity.id
_entity.type
_entity.pdbx_description
1 polymer ?
#
loop_
_entity_poly.entity_id
_entity_poly.type
_entity_poly.pdbx_seq_one_letter_code
_entity_poly.pdbx_strand_id
1 'polypeptide(L)'
;MSGNLLRKTYTVMVTRTTGAQMELETASEYAAAMESAKKALDNTNNVEARVVENKYDDATRKEKKQVVKILNRDNLASATSGPARHGNGPMVIPPEIVSRATKSVINIALALTVLILLGGIAFQLINR
;
A
#
# COMPACT_ATOMS: atom_id res chain seq x y z
N MET A 1 -32.07 11.47 3.56
CA MET A 1 -31.31 10.39 2.89
C MET A 1 -30.33 9.82 3.91
N SER A 2 -30.66 8.70 4.55
CA SER A 2 -29.74 8.00 5.46
C SER A 2 -28.63 7.37 4.62
N GLY A 3 -27.42 7.95 4.69
CA GLY A 3 -26.25 7.43 4.02
C GLY A 3 -26.04 5.97 4.41
N ASN A 4 -25.91 5.10 3.43
CA ASN A 4 -25.65 3.68 3.63
C ASN A 4 -24.34 3.57 4.44
N LEU A 5 -24.43 3.23 5.73
CA LEU A 5 -23.25 3.06 6.59
C LEU A 5 -22.52 1.80 6.08
N LEU A 6 -21.55 1.99 5.19
CA LEU A 6 -20.64 0.94 4.75
C LEU A 6 -20.13 0.20 5.98
N ARG A 7 -20.40 -1.10 6.08
CA ARG A 7 -19.92 -1.92 7.20
C ARG A 7 -18.39 -1.97 7.10
N LYS A 8 -17.72 -1.28 8.02
CA LYS A 8 -16.26 -1.25 8.12
C LYS A 8 -15.82 -2.26 9.16
N THR A 9 -14.84 -3.08 8.81
CA THR A 9 -14.11 -3.92 9.75
C THR A 9 -12.62 -3.70 9.57
N TYR A 10 -11.84 -4.04 10.58
CA TYR A 10 -10.40 -3.85 10.62
C TYR A 10 -9.76 -5.19 10.95
N THR A 11 -9.04 -5.74 9.98
CA THR A 11 -8.31 -7.00 10.11
C THR A 11 -6.85 -6.72 10.45
N VAL A 12 -6.34 -7.37 11.49
CA VAL A 12 -4.94 -7.30 11.88
C VAL A 12 -4.18 -8.43 11.21
N MET A 13 -3.24 -8.06 10.33
CA MET A 13 -2.34 -8.97 9.64
C MET A 13 -0.95 -8.83 10.24
N VAL A 14 -0.29 -9.93 10.57
CA VAL A 14 1.06 -9.92 11.13
C VAL A 14 2.02 -10.71 10.27
N THR A 15 3.20 -10.14 10.07
CA THR A 15 4.32 -10.77 9.38
C THR A 15 5.30 -11.31 10.41
N ARG A 16 5.58 -12.60 10.33
CA ARG A 16 6.56 -13.29 11.18
C ARG A 16 7.98 -13.10 10.67
N THR A 17 8.97 -13.37 11.53
CA THR A 17 10.39 -13.39 11.17
C THR A 17 10.70 -14.36 10.03
N THR A 18 9.89 -15.41 9.88
CA THR A 18 9.96 -16.37 8.77
C THR A 18 9.42 -15.82 7.44
N GLY A 19 8.90 -14.59 7.41
CA GLY A 19 8.25 -13.98 6.25
C GLY A 19 6.80 -14.41 6.03
N ALA A 20 6.28 -15.35 6.82
CA ALA A 20 4.89 -15.79 6.74
C ALA A 20 3.95 -14.69 7.27
N GLN A 21 2.86 -14.44 6.53
CA GLN A 21 1.76 -13.57 6.97
C GLN A 21 0.66 -14.38 7.64
N MET A 22 0.09 -13.84 8.70
CA MET A 22 -0.97 -14.45 9.48
C MET A 22 -2.04 -13.40 9.81
N GLU A 23 -3.29 -13.76 9.57
CA GLU A 23 -4.42 -13.01 10.09
C GLU A 23 -4.61 -13.36 11.56
N LEU A 24 -4.66 -12.34 12.42
CA LEU A 24 -4.89 -12.52 13.86
C LEU A 24 -6.37 -12.42 14.19
N GLU A 25 -6.96 -11.27 13.88
CA GLU A 25 -8.28 -10.91 14.35
C GLU A 25 -8.89 -9.85 13.44
N THR A 26 -10.22 -9.88 13.32
CA THR A 26 -11.00 -8.84 12.67
C THR A 26 -11.89 -8.16 13.71
N ALA A 27 -11.67 -6.86 13.92
CA ALA A 27 -12.45 -6.03 14.83
C ALA A 27 -13.38 -5.08 14.07
N SER A 28 -14.49 -4.65 14.68
CA SER A 28 -15.36 -3.60 14.14
C SER A 28 -14.80 -2.19 14.34
N GLU A 29 -13.95 -2.02 15.35
CA GLU A 29 -13.39 -0.72 15.74
C GLU A 29 -11.89 -0.65 15.47
N TYR A 30 -11.46 0.51 14.95
CA TYR A 30 -10.05 0.75 14.64
C TYR A 30 -9.17 0.72 15.90
N ALA A 31 -9.66 1.27 17.02
CA ALA A 31 -8.90 1.30 18.27
C ALA A 31 -8.59 -0.11 18.79
N ALA A 32 -9.58 -1.01 18.75
CA ALA A 32 -9.40 -2.41 19.12
C ALA A 32 -8.41 -3.15 18.20
N ALA A 33 -8.50 -2.94 16.89
CA ALA A 33 -7.53 -3.51 15.94
C ALA A 33 -6.11 -2.97 16.17
N MET A 34 -5.96 -1.69 16.53
CA MET A 34 -4.67 -1.10 16.85
C MET A 34 -4.07 -1.66 18.13
N GLU A 35 -4.87 -1.88 19.18
CA GLU A 35 -4.41 -2.52 20.41
C GLU A 35 -3.96 -3.95 20.16
N SER A 36 -4.75 -4.73 19.41
CA SER A 36 -4.40 -6.10 19.00
C SER A 36 -3.11 -6.13 18.17
N ALA A 37 -2.94 -5.19 17.23
CA ALA A 37 -1.71 -5.04 16.45
C ALA A 37 -0.48 -4.71 17.30
N LYS A 38 -0.61 -3.84 18.32
CA LYS A 38 0.48 -3.54 19.26
C LYS A 38 0.86 -4.76 20.09
N LYS A 39 -0.14 -5.43 20.68
CA LYS A 39 0.05 -6.65 21.48
C LYS A 39 0.70 -7.76 20.66
N ALA A 40 0.39 -7.85 19.37
CA ALA A 40 1.02 -8.82 18.49
C ALA A 40 2.52 -8.57 18.27
N LEU A 41 2.98 -7.31 18.36
CA LEU A 41 4.40 -6.96 18.22
C LEU A 41 5.23 -7.23 19.49
N ASP A 42 4.58 -7.48 20.64
CA ASP A 42 5.24 -7.93 21.86
C ASP A 42 5.89 -9.32 21.67
N ASN A 43 5.33 -10.13 20.77
CA ASN A 43 5.93 -11.42 20.39
C ASN A 43 7.15 -11.19 19.47
N THR A 44 8.34 -11.58 19.94
CA THR A 44 9.63 -11.45 19.22
C THR A 44 9.66 -12.12 17.86
N ASN A 45 8.82 -13.13 17.64
CA ASN A 45 8.67 -13.83 16.36
C ASN A 45 7.89 -13.05 15.31
N ASN A 46 7.27 -11.93 15.68
CA ASN A 46 6.56 -11.03 14.80
C ASN A 46 7.41 -9.79 14.53
N VAL A 47 7.49 -9.39 13.26
CA VAL A 47 8.32 -8.26 12.80
C VAL A 47 7.48 -7.03 12.48
N GLU A 48 6.28 -7.26 11.95
CA GLU A 48 5.39 -6.20 11.48
C GLU A 48 3.93 -6.57 11.69
N ALA A 49 3.11 -5.61 12.12
CA ALA A 49 1.66 -5.71 12.21
C ALA A 49 1.03 -4.64 11.30
N ARG A 50 0.08 -5.06 10.47
CA ARG A 50 -0.67 -4.20 9.55
C ARG A 50 -2.14 -4.23 9.94
N VAL A 51 -2.75 -3.06 10.03
CA VAL A 51 -4.20 -2.93 10.18
C VAL A 51 -4.78 -2.68 8.79
N VAL A 52 -5.63 -3.59 8.35
CA VAL A 52 -6.32 -3.57 7.06
C VAL A 52 -7.77 -3.21 7.30
N GLU A 53 -8.21 -2.08 6.78
CA GLU A 53 -9.63 -1.72 6.75
C GLU A 53 -10.30 -2.44 5.59
N ASN A 54 -11.34 -3.21 5.89
CA ASN A 54 -12.22 -3.83 4.94
C ASN A 54 -13.53 -3.05 4.93
N LYS A 55 -13.86 -2.46 3.78
CA LYS A 55 -15.13 -1.78 3.53
C LYS A 55 -15.94 -2.64 2.58
N TYR A 56 -17.12 -3.06 3.03
CA TYR A 56 -18.09 -3.68 2.14
C TYR A 56 -19.05 -2.63 1.58
N ASP A 57 -19.10 -2.53 0.26
CA ASP A 57 -20.01 -1.65 -0.46
C ASP A 57 -21.24 -2.43 -0.93
N ASP A 58 -22.35 -2.30 -0.21
CA ASP A 58 -23.61 -2.97 -0.51
C ASP A 58 -24.17 -2.60 -1.89
N ALA A 59 -23.90 -1.38 -2.37
CA ALA A 59 -24.44 -0.90 -3.65
C ALA A 59 -23.73 -1.54 -4.84
N THR A 60 -22.40 -1.74 -4.73
CA THR A 60 -21.61 -2.35 -5.80
C THR A 60 -21.33 -3.83 -5.57
N ARG A 61 -21.69 -4.39 -4.40
CA ARG A 61 -21.33 -5.73 -3.92
C ARG A 61 -19.82 -6.00 -4.01
N LYS A 62 -19.01 -4.96 -3.80
CA LYS A 62 -17.55 -5.04 -3.86
C LYS A 62 -16.95 -4.84 -2.48
N GLU A 63 -15.95 -5.64 -2.18
CA GLU A 63 -15.10 -5.46 -1.02
C GLU A 63 -13.90 -4.58 -1.40
N LYS A 64 -13.62 -3.56 -0.59
CA LYS A 64 -12.43 -2.73 -0.71
C LYS A 64 -11.57 -2.94 0.53
N LYS A 65 -10.38 -3.51 0.33
CA LYS A 65 -9.39 -3.71 1.39
C LYS A 65 -8.30 -2.65 1.26
N GLN A 66 -7.96 -1.99 2.35
CA GLN A 66 -6.92 -0.97 2.38
C GLN A 66 -6.07 -1.12 3.64
N VAL A 67 -4.75 -1.16 3.49
CA VAL A 67 -3.85 -1.04 4.64
C VAL A 67 -3.92 0.39 5.16
N VAL A 68 -4.44 0.59 6.37
CA VAL A 68 -4.60 1.91 6.99
C VAL A 68 -3.48 2.23 7.97
N LYS A 69 -2.81 1.22 8.52
CA LYS A 69 -1.67 1.41 9.41
C LYS A 69 -0.68 0.25 9.31
N ILE A 70 0.61 0.58 9.38
CA ILE A 70 1.70 -0.37 9.51
C ILE A 70 2.44 -0.03 10.81
N LEU A 71 2.67 -1.05 11.63
CA LEU A 71 3.39 -0.98 12.89
C LEU A 71 4.54 -1.99 12.82
N ASN A 72 5.72 -1.54 13.22
CA ASN A 72 6.88 -2.38 13.52
C ASN A 72 7.47 -1.86 14.84
N ARG A 73 8.46 -2.56 15.41
CA ARG A 73 9.03 -2.16 16.72
C ARG A 73 9.63 -0.75 16.69
N ASP A 74 10.26 -0.37 15.59
CA ASP A 74 10.90 0.94 15.42
C ASP A 74 9.88 2.09 15.41
N ASN A 75 8.76 1.89 14.71
CA ASN A 75 7.66 2.85 14.64
C ASN A 75 6.81 2.85 15.91
N LEU A 76 6.74 1.73 16.64
CA LEU A 76 6.01 1.62 17.89
C LEU A 76 6.69 2.43 19.00
N ALA A 77 8.02 2.33 19.10
CA ALA A 77 8.82 3.15 20.03
C ALA A 77 8.65 4.65 19.76
N SER A 78 8.51 5.02 18.49
CA SER A 78 8.29 6.40 18.04
C SER A 78 6.84 6.89 18.22
N ALA A 79 5.89 5.99 18.52
CA ALA A 79 4.48 6.33 18.72
C ALA A 79 4.12 6.67 20.18
N THR A 80 5.05 6.47 21.12
CA THR A 80 4.87 6.75 22.56
C THR A 80 5.18 8.21 22.91
N SER A 81 5.73 8.99 21.98
CA SER A 81 6.11 10.39 22.15
C SER A 81 5.24 11.36 21.34
N GLY A 82 4.09 11.76 21.92
CA GLY A 82 3.33 12.94 21.50
C GLY A 82 2.57 12.81 20.16
N PRO A 83 1.72 13.80 19.80
CA PRO A 83 0.77 13.68 18.70
C PRO A 83 1.53 13.55 17.37
N ALA A 84 1.50 12.34 16.80
CA ALA A 84 2.16 12.03 15.56
C ALA A 84 1.55 12.84 14.41
N ARG A 85 2.31 13.83 13.95
CA ARG A 85 2.08 14.56 12.70
C ARG A 85 1.84 13.57 11.57
N HIS A 86 0.74 13.78 10.86
CA HIS A 86 0.46 13.22 9.55
C HIS A 86 1.64 13.56 8.61
N GLY A 87 2.41 12.56 8.17
CA GLY A 87 3.56 12.82 7.30
C GLY A 87 4.29 11.55 6.86
N ASN A 88 3.95 11.07 5.66
CA ASN A 88 4.74 10.26 4.72
C ASN A 88 5.75 9.25 5.30
N GLY A 89 5.28 8.05 5.63
CA GLY A 89 6.11 6.84 5.60
C GLY A 89 6.15 6.24 4.18
N PRO A 90 7.19 5.45 3.82
CA PRO A 90 7.43 5.03 2.44
C PRO A 90 6.23 4.25 1.92
N MET A 91 5.69 4.74 0.81
CA MET A 91 4.61 4.11 0.05
C MET A 91 5.06 2.69 -0.30
N VAL A 92 4.52 1.67 0.40
CA VAL A 92 4.63 0.28 -0.03
C VAL A 92 3.74 0.15 -1.26
N ILE A 93 4.35 0.36 -2.43
CA ILE A 93 3.67 0.30 -3.73
C ILE A 93 3.19 -1.15 -3.92
N PRO A 94 1.87 -1.41 -3.98
CA PRO A 94 1.37 -2.76 -4.24
C PRO A 94 1.86 -3.24 -5.62
N PRO A 95 2.16 -4.55 -5.78
CA PRO A 95 2.76 -5.12 -6.99
C PRO A 95 1.93 -4.90 -8.27
N GLU A 96 0.63 -4.60 -8.13
CA GLU A 96 -0.24 -4.25 -9.26
C GLU A 96 0.14 -2.93 -9.93
N ILE A 97 0.71 -1.97 -9.19
CA ILE A 97 1.17 -0.68 -9.73
C ILE A 97 2.54 -0.86 -10.41
N VAL A 98 3.37 -1.79 -9.94
CA VAL A 98 4.67 -2.11 -10.56
C VAL A 98 4.48 -2.60 -11.99
N SER A 99 3.48 -3.45 -12.24
CA SER A 99 3.18 -3.97 -13.59
C SER A 99 2.73 -2.88 -14.58
N ARG A 100 1.98 -1.86 -14.10
CA ARG A 100 1.52 -0.74 -14.94
C ARG A 100 2.64 0.27 -15.21
N ALA A 101 3.53 0.49 -14.24
CA ALA A 101 4.70 1.35 -14.41
C ALA A 101 5.69 0.77 -15.43
N THR A 102 6.00 -0.53 -15.37
CA THR A 102 6.94 -1.16 -16.31
C THR A 102 6.46 -1.11 -17.76
N LYS A 103 5.16 -1.34 -18.02
CA LYS A 103 4.61 -1.24 -19.38
C LYS A 103 4.66 0.19 -19.94
N SER A 104 4.42 1.20 -19.10
CA SER A 104 4.51 2.61 -19.52
C SER A 104 5.94 3.01 -19.88
N VAL A 105 6.92 2.58 -19.07
CA VAL A 105 8.35 2.89 -19.29
C VAL A 105 8.85 2.29 -20.61
N ILE A 106 8.45 1.05 -20.94
CA ILE A 106 8.86 0.40 -22.19
C ILE A 106 8.31 1.16 -23.41
N ASN A 107 7.05 1.61 -23.37
CA ASN A 107 6.46 2.39 -24.46
C ASN A 107 7.15 3.75 -24.64
N ILE A 108 7.52 4.42 -23.55
CA ILE A 108 8.23 5.71 -23.61
C ILE A 108 9.63 5.51 -24.24
N ALA A 109 10.37 4.49 -23.79
CA ALA A 109 11.70 4.20 -24.33
C ALA A 109 11.66 3.88 -25.83
N LEU A 110 10.67 3.08 -26.27
CA LEU A 110 10.51 2.73 -27.68
C LEU A 110 10.07 3.91 -28.56
N ALA A 111 9.27 4.85 -28.01
CA ALA A 111 8.91 6.08 -28.71
C ALA A 111 10.11 7.02 -28.91
N LEU A 112 10.99 7.14 -27.91
CA LEU A 112 12.19 7.97 -27.99
C LEU A 112 13.19 7.46 -29.03
N THR A 113 13.40 6.14 -29.12
CA THR A 113 14.31 5.56 -30.12
C THR A 113 13.82 5.82 -31.54
N VAL A 114 12.50 5.70 -31.79
CA VAL A 114 11.90 6.02 -33.09
C VAL A 114 12.04 7.50 -33.43
N LEU A 115 11.84 8.41 -32.46
CA LEU A 115 12.01 9.85 -32.66
C LEU A 115 13.45 10.23 -33.03
N ILE A 116 14.44 9.65 -32.37
CA ILE A 116 15.87 9.90 -32.68
C ILE A 116 16.21 9.37 -34.07
N LEU A 117 15.71 8.18 -34.43
CA LEU A 117 15.96 7.59 -35.75
C LEU A 117 15.33 8.44 -36.87
N LEU A 118 14.08 8.87 -36.69
CA LEU A 118 13.38 9.74 -37.64
C LEU A 118 14.04 11.13 -37.71
N GLY A 119 14.44 11.70 -36.57
CA GLY A 119 15.15 12.97 -36.53
C GLY A 119 16.51 12.91 -37.23
N GLY A 120 17.27 11.83 -37.05
CA GLY A 120 18.54 11.61 -37.73
C GLY A 120 18.39 11.47 -39.25
N ILE A 121 17.37 10.73 -39.71
CA ILE A 121 17.06 10.59 -41.14
C ILE A 121 16.60 11.93 -41.73
N ALA A 122 15.70 12.65 -41.04
CA ALA A 122 15.23 13.95 -41.48
C ALA A 122 16.38 14.97 -41.56
N PHE A 123 17.30 14.97 -40.60
CA PHE A 123 18.48 15.83 -40.63
C PHE A 123 19.39 15.50 -41.82
N GLN A 124 19.64 14.22 -42.12
CA GLN A 124 20.41 13.85 -43.32
C GLN A 124 19.74 14.28 -44.63
N LEU A 125 18.40 14.27 -44.69
CA LEU A 125 17.65 14.69 -45.88
C LEU A 125 17.62 16.21 -46.06
N ILE A 126 17.63 16.98 -44.97
CA ILE A 126 17.66 18.45 -45.00
C ILE A 126 19.07 18.98 -45.27
N ASN A 127 20.10 18.28 -44.79
CA ASN A 127 21.50 18.70 -44.91
C ASN A 127 22.25 18.05 -46.10
N ARG A 128 21.51 17.47 -47.04
CA ARG A 128 21.97 17.06 -48.37
C ARG A 128 21.55 18.10 -49.40
#